data_AF-A0A8J7SY67-F1
#
_entry.id   AF-A0A8J7SY67-F1
#
_cell.length_a   1.000
_cell.length_b   1.000
_cell.length_c   1.000
_cell.angle_alpha   90.00
_cell.angle_beta   90.00
_cell.angle_gamma   90.00
#
_symmetry.space_group_name_H-M   'P 1'
#
loop_
_entity.id
_entity.type
_entity.pdbx_description
1 polymer ?
#
loop_
_entity_poly.entity_id
_entity_poly.type
_entity_poly.pdbx_seq_one_letter_code
_entity_poly.pdbx_strand_id
1 'polypeptide(L)' 'TDTGKTKMPQSLDDLERDMIKRALDMSNGRRKVAADQLGISERTLYRKIKEYGLE' A
#
# COMPACT_ATOMS: atom_id res chain seq x y z
N THR A 1 -16.70 19.73 14.71
CA THR A 1 -16.54 18.27 14.70
C THR A 1 -15.33 17.94 13.85
N ASP A 2 -14.23 17.66 14.54
CA ASP A 2 -13.01 17.04 13.99
C ASP A 2 -13.43 15.71 13.28
N THR A 3 -12.93 15.23 12.14
CA THR A 3 -11.71 15.54 11.37
C THR A 3 -11.96 15.01 9.95
N GLY A 4 -12.32 15.88 9.01
CA GLY A 4 -12.45 15.55 7.59
C GLY A 4 -11.21 15.96 6.79
N LYS A 5 -10.00 15.61 7.26
CA LYS A 5 -8.79 15.82 6.45
C LYS A 5 -8.67 14.65 5.48
N THR A 6 -9.21 14.82 4.27
CA THR A 6 -8.71 14.11 3.09
C THR A 6 -7.24 14.49 2.97
N LYS A 7 -6.35 13.69 3.58
CA LYS A 7 -4.91 13.91 3.53
C LYS A 7 -4.50 13.56 2.11
N MET A 8 -4.44 14.56 1.24
CA MET A 8 -3.77 14.42 -0.05
C MET A 8 -2.37 13.85 0.24
N PRO A 9 -1.91 12.82 -0.49
CA PRO A 9 -0.58 12.28 -0.29
C PRO A 9 0.42 13.44 -0.44
N GLN A 10 1.17 13.72 0.62
CA GLN A 10 2.07 14.88 0.65
C GLN A 10 3.39 14.57 -0.07
N SER A 11 3.59 13.31 -0.48
CA SER A 11 4.76 12.81 -1.16
C SER A 11 4.42 11.61 -2.05
N LEU A 12 5.35 11.26 -2.96
CA LEU A 12 5.28 9.99 -3.71
C LEU A 12 5.32 8.78 -2.79
N ASP A 13 6.01 8.88 -1.65
CA ASP A 13 6.11 7.82 -0.66
C ASP A 13 4.77 7.55 0.03
N ASP A 14 4.04 8.61 0.39
CA ASP A 14 2.67 8.49 0.91
C ASP A 14 1.73 7.85 -0.12
N LEU A 15 1.85 8.24 -1.39
CA LEU A 15 1.06 7.67 -2.47
C LEU A 15 1.37 6.17 -2.66
N GLU A 16 2.65 5.80 -2.70
CA GLU A 16 3.07 4.40 -2.81
C GLU A 16 2.55 3.57 -1.62
N ARG A 17 2.67 4.11 -0.40
CA ARG A 17 2.16 3.46 0.82
C ARG A 17 0.65 3.23 0.77
N ASP A 18 -0.12 4.23 0.34
CA ASP A 18 -1.58 4.12 0.21
C ASP A 18 -1.98 3.14 -0.90
N MET A 19 -1.26 3.12 -2.03
CA MET A 19 -1.49 2.15 -3.09
C MET A 19 -1.25 0.72 -2.61
N ILE A 20 -0.17 0.48 -1.86
CA ILE A 20 0.14 -0.83 -1.30
C ILE A 20 -0.92 -1.28 -0.30
N LYS A 21 -1.35 -0.38 0.61
CA LYS A 21 -2.45 -0.68 1.54
C LYS A 21 -3.71 -1.09 0.80
N ARG A 22 -4.14 -0.29 -0.18
CA ARG A 22 -5.35 -0.58 -0.98
C ARG A 22 -5.26 -1.91 -1.71
N ALA A 23 -4.11 -2.22 -2.32
CA ALA A 23 -3.91 -3.50 -3.00
C ALA A 23 -3.97 -4.69 -2.04
N LEU A 24 -3.42 -4.55 -0.83
CA LEU A 24 -3.52 -5.57 0.22
C LEU A 24 -4.97 -5.75 0.69
N ASP A 25 -5.70 -4.66 0.93
CA ASP A 25 -7.10 -4.70 1.33
C ASP A 25 -7.96 -5.36 0.25
N MET A 26 -7.82 -4.93 -1.02
CA MET A 26 -8.56 -5.48 -2.16
C MET A 26 -8.24 -6.95 -2.43
N SER A 27 -7.04 -7.41 -2.08
CA SER A 27 -6.63 -8.80 -2.25
C SER A 27 -6.94 -9.68 -1.04
N ASN A 28 -7.52 -9.13 0.04
CA ASN A 28 -7.68 -9.79 1.35
C ASN A 28 -6.33 -10.31 1.89
N GLY A 29 -5.28 -9.48 1.82
CA GLY A 29 -3.94 -9.79 2.29
C GLY A 29 -3.16 -10.80 1.42
N ARG A 30 -3.71 -11.24 0.29
CA ARG A 30 -3.02 -12.18 -0.63
C ARG A 30 -1.92 -11.45 -1.39
N ARG A 31 -0.70 -11.52 -0.87
CA ARG A 31 0.50 -10.83 -1.39
C ARG A 31 0.73 -11.02 -2.88
N LYS A 32 0.57 -12.24 -3.40
CA LYS A 32 0.67 -12.51 -4.85
C LYS A 32 -0.27 -11.66 -5.69
N VAL A 33 -1.55 -11.64 -5.31
CA VAL A 33 -2.58 -10.88 -6.04
C VAL A 33 -2.36 -9.38 -5.91
N ALA A 34 -1.98 -8.88 -4.73
CA ALA A 34 -1.62 -7.48 -4.55
C ALA A 34 -0.39 -7.07 -5.39
N ALA A 35 0.63 -7.93 -5.46
CA ALA A 35 1.84 -7.68 -6.24
C ALA A 35 1.52 -7.63 -7.75
N ASP A 36 0.70 -8.57 -8.23
CA ASP A 36 0.22 -8.59 -9.61
C ASP A 36 -0.59 -7.33 -9.95
N GLN A 37 -1.46 -6.85 -9.05
CA GLN A 37 -2.22 -5.60 -9.23
C GLN A 37 -1.33 -4.35 -9.30
N LEU A 38 -0.25 -4.33 -8.52
CA LEU A 38 0.71 -3.23 -8.49
C LEU A 38 1.76 -3.33 -9.62
N GLY A 39 1.80 -4.43 -10.36
CA GLY A 39 2.80 -4.66 -11.42
C GLY A 39 4.22 -4.84 -10.88
N ILE A 40 4.38 -5.35 -9.65
CA ILE A 40 5.67 -5.57 -9.00
C ILE A 40 5.83 -7.04 -8.58
N SER A 41 7.06 -7.46 -8.31
CA SER A 41 7.30 -8.80 -7.76
C SER A 41 6.80 -8.91 -6.32
N GLU A 42 6.40 -10.11 -5.87
CA GLU A 42 6.05 -10.38 -4.46
C GLU A 42 7.19 -10.00 -3.50
N ARG A 43 8.45 -10.16 -3.93
CA ARG A 43 9.63 -9.74 -3.15
C ARG A 43 9.66 -8.22 -2.95
N THR A 44 9.36 -7.46 -4.00
CA THR A 44 9.29 -6.00 -3.92
C THR A 44 8.18 -5.56 -2.98
N LEU A 45 6.99 -6.17 -3.12
CA LEU A 45 5.86 -5.91 -2.24
C LEU A 45 6.22 -6.22 -0.78
N TYR A 46 6.81 -7.38 -0.50
CA TYR A 46 7.23 -7.76 0.85
C TYR A 46 8.21 -6.75 1.47
N ARG A 47 9.22 -6.29 0.71
CA ARG A 47 10.17 -5.28 1.19
C ARG A 47 9.44 -3.98 1.55
N LYS A 48 8.52 -3.52 0.70
CA LYS A 48 7.78 -2.29 0.92
C LYS A 48 6.78 -2.39 2.08
N ILE A 49 6.12 -3.53 2.26
CA ILE A 49 5.28 -3.81 3.44
C ILE A 49 6.10 -3.62 4.72
N LYS A 50 7.30 -4.20 4.77
CA LYS A 50 8.19 -4.09 5.93
C LYS A 50 8.71 -2.65 6.13
N GLU A 51 9.13 -1.99 5.06
CA GLU A 51 9.62 -0.59 5.05
C GLU A 51 8.54 0.38 5.57
N TYR A 52 7.29 0.15 5.17
CA TYR A 52 6.15 0.96 5.58
C TYR A 52 5.45 0.46 6.85
N GLY A 53 5.87 -0.63 7.48
CA GLY A 53 5.21 -1.20 8.66
C GLY A 53 3.74 -1.55 8.41
N LEU A 54 3.45 -2.25 7.31
CA LEU A 54 2.12 -2.69 6.88
C LEU A 54 1.88 -4.20 7.11
N GLU A 55 2.67 -4.82 7.99
CA GLU A 55 2.55 -6.24 8.36
C GLU A 55 1.28 -6.54 9.17
#